data_AF-A0A9D1J0L8-F1
#
_entry.id   AF-A0A9D1J0L8-F1
#
_cell.length_a   1.000
_cell.length_b   1.000
_cell.length_c   1.000
_cell.angle_alpha   90.00
_cell.angle_beta   90.00
_cell.angle_gamma   90.00
#
_symmetry.space_group_name_H-M   'P 1'
#
loop_
_entity.id
_entity.type
_entity.pdbx_description
1 polymer ?
#
loop_
_entity_poly.entity_id
_entity_poly.type
_entity_poly.pdbx_seq_one_letter_code
_entity_poly.pdbx_strand_id
1 'polypeptide(L)'
;MAAKYSPFNRMGFRHKFLTRTYLAIFLAFLWSIIIPAAFSEPLYSLYVSTKDVQPGSVGSMAYDTLPFAHSFAEMQQLDRFTIQIDDEDWRWQDNRFYLDDKPYYIVPLPSGENMAVRLNIDSILTYEDPYVRILPVGTLRELKFEKDNGGGHLAIVADRGYYVDMIGDFATLYTQDAFSDRVQEISFGILIILLIPLVRVTNVRKGKFAPAFFPMRDPMLPKNDLELWCASTYAIWSYSFTSLEGWPLMGGSHRSHAQLQASRSGLTEQWDIDSAESGLKTVHSLTNYHIRDASDPDAGWDLCRATQLLGMMYKCRMIDRKTMDEEYSRVAVVIQRDFPSWESLTDNYLEGYARWIHRVAEPGEAEQRIEKRQRILEHLRRQENGPYAIPWNIDLRWSPHDTPSTTWVKTILPRIHVD
;
A
#
# COMPACT_ATOMS: atom_id res chain seq x y z
N MET A 1 -29.58 -15.32 -9.27
CA MET A 1 -28.58 -16.10 -8.51
C MET A 1 -27.75 -15.10 -7.71
N ALA A 2 -28.08 -14.89 -6.43
CA ALA A 2 -27.40 -13.89 -5.61
C ALA A 2 -25.98 -14.40 -5.32
N ALA A 3 -24.96 -13.65 -5.74
CA ALA A 3 -23.57 -13.93 -5.39
C ALA A 3 -23.45 -13.93 -3.85
N LYS A 4 -23.38 -15.12 -3.25
CA LYS A 4 -23.03 -15.27 -1.84
C LYS A 4 -21.61 -14.73 -1.68
N TYR A 5 -21.49 -13.50 -1.18
CA TYR A 5 -20.22 -12.98 -0.68
C TYR A 5 -19.74 -13.93 0.43
N SER A 6 -18.76 -14.77 0.12
CA SER A 6 -18.08 -15.58 1.13
C SER A 6 -17.45 -14.63 2.14
N PRO A 7 -17.66 -14.81 3.46
CA PRO A 7 -16.98 -14.00 4.47
C PRO A 7 -15.48 -14.29 4.54
N PHE A 8 -14.97 -15.17 3.66
CA PHE A 8 -13.59 -15.60 3.55
C PHE A 8 -13.03 -15.24 2.17
N ASN A 9 -11.79 -14.72 2.12
CA ASN A 9 -11.08 -14.56 0.85
C ASN A 9 -10.67 -15.93 0.27
N ARG A 10 -10.06 -15.95 -0.94
CA ARG A 10 -9.48 -17.16 -1.60
C ARG A 10 -8.53 -18.00 -0.73
N MET A 11 -8.18 -17.54 0.47
CA MET A 11 -7.27 -18.21 1.40
C MET A 11 -7.91 -18.39 2.80
N GLY A 12 -9.24 -18.37 2.93
CA GLY A 12 -9.91 -18.73 4.18
C GLY A 12 -9.94 -17.66 5.30
N PHE A 13 -9.70 -16.37 5.01
CA PHE A 13 -9.66 -15.31 6.04
C PHE A 13 -10.98 -14.57 6.24
N ARG A 14 -11.50 -14.54 7.48
CA ARG A 14 -12.68 -13.72 7.87
C ARG A 14 -12.47 -12.23 7.54
N HIS A 15 -13.45 -11.64 6.85
CA HIS A 15 -13.52 -10.21 6.48
C HIS A 15 -13.49 -9.26 7.71
N LYS A 16 -12.31 -9.01 8.30
CA LYS A 16 -12.00 -7.76 9.05
C LYS A 16 -11.27 -6.73 8.18
N PHE A 17 -11.16 -7.03 6.88
CA PHE A 17 -10.53 -6.20 5.86
C PHE A 17 -11.17 -4.80 5.81
N LEU A 18 -12.49 -4.76 5.63
CA LEU A 18 -13.26 -3.53 5.53
C LEU A 18 -13.02 -2.64 6.75
N THR A 19 -13.21 -3.17 7.96
CA THR A 19 -13.08 -2.39 9.20
C THR A 19 -11.68 -1.76 9.39
N ARG A 20 -10.60 -2.45 9.02
CA ARG A 20 -9.24 -1.91 9.18
C ARG A 20 -8.78 -1.04 8.01
N THR A 21 -9.27 -1.29 6.80
CA THR A 21 -9.08 -0.38 5.66
C THR A 21 -9.84 0.92 5.92
N TYR A 22 -11.07 0.86 6.44
CA TYR A 22 -11.82 2.04 6.87
C TYR A 22 -11.13 2.80 7.99
N LEU A 23 -10.48 2.12 8.94
CA LEU A 23 -9.67 2.80 9.96
C LEU A 23 -8.48 3.54 9.33
N ALA A 24 -7.80 2.96 8.33
CA ALA A 24 -6.69 3.63 7.64
C ALA A 24 -7.17 4.85 6.85
N ILE A 25 -8.32 4.74 6.16
CA ILE A 25 -8.95 5.86 5.45
C ILE A 25 -9.39 6.95 6.43
N PHE A 26 -9.99 6.57 7.56
CA PHE A 26 -10.39 7.50 8.61
C PHE A 26 -9.18 8.24 9.21
N LEU A 27 -8.09 7.54 9.49
CA LEU A 27 -6.85 8.16 9.96
C LEU A 27 -6.24 9.07 8.89
N ALA A 28 -6.25 8.66 7.61
CA ALA A 28 -5.81 9.52 6.51
C ALA A 28 -6.64 10.81 6.45
N PHE A 29 -7.96 10.71 6.63
CA PHE A 29 -8.87 11.85 6.65
C PHE A 29 -8.56 12.78 7.83
N LEU A 30 -8.44 12.26 9.05
CA LEU A 30 -8.09 13.06 10.23
C LEU A 30 -6.76 13.81 10.04
N TRP A 31 -5.72 13.10 9.58
CA TRP A 31 -4.42 13.72 9.33
C TRP A 31 -4.45 14.72 8.18
N SER A 32 -5.29 14.51 7.16
CA SER A 32 -5.45 15.47 6.06
C SER A 32 -6.06 16.79 6.51
N ILE A 33 -6.78 16.83 7.64
CA ILE A 33 -7.31 18.08 8.23
C ILE A 33 -6.23 18.76 9.09
N ILE A 34 -5.43 17.97 9.83
CA ILE A 34 -4.41 18.50 10.74
C ILE A 34 -3.23 19.10 9.95
N ILE A 35 -2.83 18.48 8.83
CA ILE A 35 -1.67 18.93 8.05
C ILE A 35 -1.84 20.38 7.54
N PRO A 36 -2.94 20.76 6.86
CA PRO A 36 -3.19 22.14 6.47
C PRO A 36 -3.19 23.07 7.68
N ALA A 37 -3.86 22.72 8.78
CA ALA A 37 -3.91 23.58 9.97
C ALA A 37 -2.51 23.88 10.56
N ALA A 38 -1.56 22.95 10.46
CA ALA A 38 -0.22 23.12 10.99
C ALA A 38 0.80 23.68 9.98
N PHE A 39 0.57 23.47 8.67
CA PHE A 39 1.57 23.71 7.64
C PHE A 39 1.09 24.60 6.48
N SER A 40 -0.18 25.00 6.40
CA SER A 40 -0.69 25.80 5.27
C SER A 40 0.01 27.15 5.17
N GLU A 41 0.15 27.88 6.27
CA GLU A 41 0.81 29.19 6.31
C GLU A 41 2.30 29.16 5.90
N PRO A 42 3.16 28.29 6.48
CA PRO A 42 4.55 28.20 6.03
C PRO A 42 4.67 27.67 4.59
N LEU A 43 3.80 26.75 4.15
CA LEU A 43 3.81 26.29 2.76
C LEU A 43 3.30 27.36 1.80
N TYR A 44 2.36 28.19 2.22
CA TYR A 44 1.81 29.30 1.44
C TYR A 44 2.85 30.40 1.25
N SER A 45 3.58 30.77 2.31
CA SER A 45 4.68 31.74 2.19
C SER A 45 5.78 31.25 1.26
N LEU A 46 6.12 29.96 1.31
CA LEU A 46 7.03 29.34 0.34
C LEU A 46 6.46 29.40 -1.09
N TYR A 47 5.20 29.03 -1.28
CA TYR A 47 4.51 29.09 -2.57
C TYR A 47 4.53 30.51 -3.16
N VAL A 48 4.18 31.52 -2.38
CA VAL A 48 4.22 32.94 -2.79
C VAL A 48 5.65 33.37 -3.11
N SER A 49 6.65 33.03 -2.28
CA SER A 49 8.04 33.42 -2.55
C SER A 49 8.64 32.78 -3.82
N THR A 50 8.13 31.63 -4.27
CA THR A 50 8.54 31.02 -5.55
C THR A 50 7.90 31.68 -6.77
N LYS A 51 6.92 32.56 -6.57
CA LYS A 51 6.27 33.39 -7.58
C LYS A 51 6.79 34.82 -7.42
N ASP A 52 7.04 35.54 -8.51
CA ASP A 52 7.74 36.83 -8.46
C ASP A 52 6.82 37.96 -7.94
N VAL A 53 6.76 38.11 -6.61
CA VAL A 53 5.78 38.97 -5.89
C VAL A 53 6.49 40.07 -5.07
N GLN A 54 7.73 40.42 -5.41
CA GLN A 54 8.48 41.43 -4.63
C GLN A 54 7.91 42.85 -4.79
N PRO A 55 8.03 43.73 -3.76
CA PRO A 55 7.64 45.13 -3.85
C PRO A 55 8.21 45.82 -5.11
N GLY A 56 7.35 46.43 -5.91
CA GLY A 56 7.69 47.07 -7.19
C GLY A 56 7.43 46.21 -8.44
N SER A 57 7.00 44.95 -8.25
CA SER A 57 6.53 44.07 -9.33
C SER A 57 5.20 44.53 -9.91
N VAL A 58 4.89 44.14 -11.16
CA VAL A 58 3.61 44.49 -11.79
C VAL A 58 2.47 43.88 -10.99
N GLY A 59 1.46 44.68 -10.65
CA GLY A 59 0.34 44.29 -9.79
C GLY A 59 0.57 44.43 -8.29
N SER A 60 1.76 44.83 -7.83
CA SER A 60 1.98 45.19 -6.41
C SER A 60 1.45 46.60 -6.11
N MET A 61 1.34 46.95 -4.82
CA MET A 61 1.06 48.33 -4.40
C MET A 61 2.07 49.32 -5.00
N ALA A 62 1.59 50.53 -5.34
CA ALA A 62 2.45 51.62 -5.78
C ALA A 62 3.37 52.09 -4.64
N TYR A 63 4.53 52.64 -5.01
CA TYR A 63 5.55 53.15 -4.09
C TYR A 63 5.95 54.58 -4.48
N ASP A 64 6.48 55.35 -3.52
CA ASP A 64 6.60 56.82 -3.61
C ASP A 64 7.39 57.36 -4.81
N THR A 65 8.33 56.59 -5.36
CA THR A 65 9.17 57.00 -6.50
C THR A 65 8.65 56.55 -7.86
N LEU A 66 7.52 55.85 -7.90
CA LEU A 66 6.90 55.37 -9.14
C LEU A 66 6.23 56.53 -9.90
N PRO A 67 6.48 56.70 -11.21
CA PRO A 67 5.87 57.78 -11.97
C PRO A 67 4.37 57.56 -12.19
N PHE A 68 3.59 58.65 -12.14
CA PHE A 68 2.19 58.67 -12.52
C PHE A 68 2.06 58.88 -14.03
N ALA A 69 1.27 58.04 -14.68
CA ALA A 69 0.94 58.19 -16.09
C ALA A 69 -0.37 58.97 -16.26
N HIS A 70 -0.34 60.06 -17.02
CA HIS A 70 -1.49 60.94 -17.23
C HIS A 70 -2.16 60.72 -18.59
N SER A 71 -1.45 60.12 -19.55
CA SER A 71 -1.92 59.83 -20.91
C SER A 71 -1.36 58.52 -21.46
N PHE A 72 -2.00 57.98 -22.50
CA PHE A 72 -1.50 56.82 -23.22
C PHE A 72 -0.10 57.07 -23.82
N ALA A 73 0.14 58.27 -24.33
CA ALA A 73 1.44 58.66 -24.87
C ALA A 73 2.57 58.63 -23.81
N GLU A 74 2.26 59.00 -22.56
CA GLU A 74 3.20 58.86 -21.44
C GLU A 74 3.44 57.40 -21.06
N MET A 75 2.39 56.57 -21.04
CA MET A 75 2.52 55.13 -20.75
C MET A 75 3.45 54.41 -21.72
N GLN A 76 3.50 54.84 -22.98
CA GLN A 76 4.42 54.27 -23.97
C GLN A 76 5.90 54.55 -23.67
N GLN A 77 6.19 55.60 -22.89
CA GLN A 77 7.56 56.00 -22.52
C GLN A 77 8.00 55.46 -21.17
N LEU A 78 7.06 54.96 -20.35
CA LEU A 78 7.29 54.46 -19.01
C LEU A 78 7.28 52.93 -18.99
N ASP A 79 8.34 52.31 -18.49
CA ASP A 79 8.39 50.85 -18.30
C ASP A 79 7.40 50.40 -17.20
N ARG A 80 7.33 51.17 -16.12
CA ARG A 80 6.44 50.98 -14.97
C ARG A 80 5.86 52.31 -14.54
N PHE A 81 4.58 52.29 -14.18
CA PHE A 81 3.86 53.48 -13.75
C PHE A 81 2.69 53.11 -12.84
N THR A 82 2.07 54.11 -12.24
CA THR A 82 0.75 54.01 -11.62
C THR A 82 -0.21 55.04 -12.23
N ILE A 83 -1.49 54.92 -11.93
CA ILE A 83 -2.55 55.84 -12.34
C ILE A 83 -3.22 56.35 -11.08
N GLN A 84 -3.40 57.67 -11.01
CA GLN A 84 -4.19 58.33 -9.97
C GLN A 84 -5.59 58.61 -10.52
N ILE A 85 -6.61 58.29 -9.71
CA ILE A 85 -8.01 58.58 -10.01
C ILE A 85 -8.54 59.54 -8.95
N ASP A 86 -8.86 60.75 -9.41
CA ASP A 86 -9.42 61.85 -8.60
C ASP A 86 -10.94 61.97 -8.83
N ASP A 87 -11.62 60.82 -8.87
CA ASP A 87 -13.06 60.71 -9.10
C ASP A 87 -13.70 59.84 -8.02
N GLU A 88 -14.48 60.48 -7.14
CA GLU A 88 -15.21 59.83 -6.04
C GLU A 88 -16.33 58.91 -6.55
N ASP A 89 -16.84 59.15 -7.75
CA ASP A 89 -17.91 58.38 -8.37
C ASP A 89 -17.39 57.19 -9.18
N TRP A 90 -16.08 57.11 -9.44
CA TRP A 90 -15.51 55.97 -10.17
C TRP A 90 -15.67 54.67 -9.38
N ARG A 91 -16.35 53.69 -9.98
CA ARG A 91 -16.54 52.34 -9.44
C ARG A 91 -15.99 51.33 -10.45
N TRP A 92 -15.02 50.50 -10.04
CA TRP A 92 -14.49 49.44 -10.90
C TRP A 92 -15.57 48.40 -11.27
N GLN A 93 -16.60 48.22 -10.44
CA GLN A 93 -17.69 47.27 -10.71
C GLN A 93 -18.51 47.66 -11.95
N ASP A 94 -18.76 48.97 -12.12
CA ASP A 94 -19.59 49.51 -13.19
C ASP A 94 -18.84 49.65 -14.51
N ASN A 95 -17.50 49.67 -14.43
CA ASN A 95 -16.60 49.85 -15.58
C ASN A 95 -15.98 48.54 -16.08
N ARG A 96 -16.54 47.38 -15.70
CA ARG A 96 -15.98 46.05 -16.01
C ARG A 96 -16.55 45.48 -17.32
N PHE A 97 -15.67 44.96 -18.16
CA PHE A 97 -16.00 44.20 -19.38
C PHE A 97 -15.10 42.97 -19.52
N TYR A 98 -15.40 42.08 -20.48
CA TYR A 98 -14.66 40.82 -20.66
C TYR A 98 -14.12 40.67 -22.07
N LEU A 99 -12.86 40.25 -22.18
CA LEU A 99 -12.23 39.80 -23.43
C LEU A 99 -11.64 38.41 -23.17
N ASP A 100 -11.94 37.42 -24.03
CA ASP A 100 -11.56 36.01 -23.83
C ASP A 100 -11.84 35.50 -22.40
N ASP A 101 -13.02 35.85 -21.86
CA ASP A 101 -13.46 35.50 -20.49
C ASP A 101 -12.57 36.04 -19.35
N LYS A 102 -11.64 36.97 -19.66
CA LYS A 102 -10.83 37.68 -18.67
C LYS A 102 -11.44 39.05 -18.39
N PRO A 103 -11.54 39.48 -17.11
CA PRO A 103 -12.06 40.79 -16.76
C PRO A 103 -11.05 41.90 -17.08
N TYR A 104 -11.56 42.96 -17.68
CA TYR A 104 -10.91 44.25 -17.91
C TYR A 104 -11.79 45.36 -17.32
N TYR A 105 -11.17 46.49 -17.00
CA TYR A 105 -11.81 47.65 -16.40
C TYR A 105 -11.49 48.89 -17.23
N ILE A 106 -12.48 49.75 -17.44
CA ILE A 106 -12.27 51.06 -18.03
C ILE A 106 -11.79 52.01 -16.93
N VAL A 107 -10.58 52.53 -17.12
CA VAL A 107 -9.96 53.49 -16.22
C VAL A 107 -9.78 54.82 -16.94
N PRO A 108 -10.39 55.92 -16.46
CA PRO A 108 -10.12 57.25 -16.98
C PRO A 108 -8.72 57.70 -16.55
N LEU A 109 -7.99 58.30 -17.48
CA LEU A 109 -6.71 58.94 -17.23
C LEU A 109 -6.91 60.44 -16.95
N PRO A 110 -5.98 61.10 -16.24
CA PRO A 110 -6.01 62.55 -16.02
C PRO A 110 -6.13 63.40 -17.30
N SER A 111 -5.64 62.90 -18.43
CA SER A 111 -5.80 63.53 -19.75
C SER A 111 -7.22 63.49 -20.32
N GLY A 112 -8.14 62.72 -19.73
CA GLY A 112 -9.48 62.45 -20.24
C GLY A 112 -9.59 61.23 -21.17
N GLU A 113 -8.46 60.57 -21.46
CA GLU A 113 -8.41 59.31 -22.19
C GLU A 113 -8.90 58.14 -21.32
N ASN A 114 -9.50 57.11 -21.91
CA ASN A 114 -9.86 55.89 -21.19
C ASN A 114 -8.94 54.75 -21.59
N MET A 115 -8.50 53.93 -20.64
CA MET A 115 -7.68 52.74 -20.92
C MET A 115 -8.38 51.47 -20.47
N ALA A 116 -8.17 50.39 -21.24
CA ALA A 116 -8.48 49.04 -20.79
C ALA A 116 -7.40 48.60 -19.79
N VAL A 117 -7.80 48.25 -18.57
CA VAL A 117 -6.89 47.89 -17.49
C VAL A 117 -7.27 46.54 -16.91
N ARG A 118 -6.30 45.65 -16.72
CA ARG A 118 -6.46 44.48 -15.85
C ARG A 118 -5.97 44.85 -14.47
N LEU A 119 -6.84 44.84 -13.48
CA LEU A 119 -6.58 45.48 -12.18
C LEU A 119 -6.49 44.46 -11.03
N ASN A 120 -5.39 44.52 -10.25
CA ASN A 120 -5.34 43.89 -8.93
C ASN A 120 -6.02 44.79 -7.90
N ILE A 121 -7.31 44.53 -7.64
CA ILE A 121 -8.15 45.38 -6.78
C ILE A 121 -7.59 45.47 -5.35
N ASP A 122 -7.00 44.39 -4.84
CA ASP A 122 -6.48 44.32 -3.47
C ASP A 122 -5.23 45.19 -3.25
N SER A 123 -4.62 45.72 -4.32
CA SER A 123 -3.43 46.58 -4.26
C SER A 123 -3.72 48.06 -4.56
N ILE A 124 -4.99 48.45 -4.61
CA ILE A 124 -5.40 49.86 -4.76
C ILE A 124 -5.25 50.59 -3.42
N LEU A 125 -4.53 51.69 -3.43
CA LEU A 125 -4.45 52.61 -2.30
C LEU A 125 -5.59 53.63 -2.40
N THR A 126 -6.35 53.81 -1.32
CA THR A 126 -7.43 54.81 -1.25
C THR A 126 -7.15 55.78 -0.11
N TYR A 127 -7.17 57.06 -0.42
CA TYR A 127 -7.09 58.17 0.53
C TYR A 127 -8.44 58.88 0.53
N GLU A 128 -8.97 59.22 1.69
CA GLU A 128 -10.31 59.83 1.82
C GLU A 128 -10.29 61.36 1.91
N ASP A 129 -9.13 61.98 2.17
CA ASP A 129 -8.98 63.44 2.32
C ASP A 129 -7.59 63.92 1.82
N PRO A 130 -7.47 64.43 0.58
CA PRO A 130 -8.49 64.44 -0.48
C PRO A 130 -8.82 63.03 -0.98
N TYR A 131 -10.02 62.84 -1.55
CA TYR A 131 -10.42 61.55 -2.12
C TYR A 131 -9.59 61.20 -3.34
N VAL A 132 -8.66 60.25 -3.20
CA VAL A 132 -7.74 59.84 -4.26
C VAL A 132 -7.55 58.33 -4.23
N ARG A 133 -7.62 57.69 -5.40
CA ARG A 133 -7.21 56.29 -5.56
C ARG A 133 -5.93 56.20 -6.37
N ILE A 134 -4.95 55.47 -5.86
CA ILE A 134 -3.71 55.15 -6.57
C ILE A 134 -3.75 53.67 -6.94
N LEU A 135 -3.70 53.39 -8.24
CA LEU A 135 -3.75 52.02 -8.78
C LEU A 135 -2.43 51.26 -8.55
N PRO A 136 -2.42 49.92 -8.65
CA PRO A 136 -1.20 49.12 -8.53
C PRO A 136 -0.14 49.48 -9.57
N VAL A 137 1.08 48.98 -9.38
CA VAL A 137 2.16 49.09 -10.38
C VAL A 137 1.69 48.46 -11.68
N GLY A 138 1.59 49.27 -12.73
CA GLY A 138 1.17 48.88 -14.06
C GLY A 138 2.32 48.85 -15.06
N THR A 139 2.12 48.09 -16.14
CA THR A 139 2.95 48.17 -17.36
C THR A 139 2.05 48.05 -18.59
N LEU A 140 2.47 48.64 -19.70
CA LEU A 140 1.72 48.58 -20.95
C LEU A 140 2.00 47.25 -21.66
N ARG A 141 0.94 46.56 -22.11
CA ARG A 141 1.04 45.28 -22.82
C ARG A 141 0.22 45.31 -24.10
N GLU A 142 0.68 44.58 -25.12
CA GLU A 142 -0.11 44.36 -26.34
C GLU A 142 -1.39 43.59 -26.00
N LEU A 143 -2.52 44.12 -26.47
CA LEU A 143 -3.82 43.50 -26.34
C LEU A 143 -4.05 42.56 -27.53
N LYS A 144 -4.09 41.25 -27.25
CA LYS A 144 -4.47 40.21 -28.21
C LYS A 144 -5.64 39.44 -27.63
N PHE A 145 -6.72 39.34 -28.39
CA PHE A 145 -7.91 38.57 -28.02
C PHE A 145 -8.53 37.92 -29.24
N GLU A 146 -9.20 36.78 -29.05
CA GLU A 146 -9.92 36.06 -30.11
C GLU A 146 -11.43 36.34 -30.09
N LYS A 147 -11.99 36.60 -28.89
CA LYS A 147 -13.41 36.85 -28.67
C LYS A 147 -13.63 38.15 -27.90
N ASP A 148 -14.37 39.05 -28.53
CA ASP A 148 -14.90 40.24 -27.88
C ASP A 148 -16.23 39.89 -27.19
N ASN A 149 -16.15 39.53 -25.91
CA ASN A 149 -17.32 39.38 -25.03
C ASN A 149 -17.66 40.71 -24.33
N GLY A 150 -17.02 41.81 -24.74
CA GLY A 150 -16.96 43.08 -24.03
C GLY A 150 -18.01 44.08 -24.45
N GLY A 151 -19.01 43.70 -25.27
CA GLY A 151 -20.20 44.52 -25.52
C GLY A 151 -19.94 45.90 -26.13
N GLY A 152 -18.80 46.11 -26.81
CA GLY A 152 -18.44 47.38 -27.45
C GLY A 152 -17.66 48.36 -26.57
N HIS A 153 -17.28 48.00 -25.34
CA HIS A 153 -16.50 48.85 -24.44
C HIS A 153 -15.10 49.20 -24.98
N LEU A 154 -14.54 48.41 -25.90
CA LEU A 154 -13.32 48.76 -26.64
C LEU A 154 -13.50 49.97 -27.58
N ALA A 155 -14.72 50.42 -27.83
CA ALA A 155 -14.96 51.59 -28.67
C ALA A 155 -14.60 52.91 -27.98
N ILE A 156 -14.59 52.93 -26.65
CA ILE A 156 -14.39 54.14 -25.83
C ILE A 156 -13.01 54.24 -25.18
N VAL A 157 -12.13 53.25 -25.41
CA VAL A 157 -10.72 53.29 -24.96
C VAL A 157 -9.84 53.99 -26.00
N ALA A 158 -8.79 54.66 -25.53
CA ALA A 158 -7.89 55.48 -26.32
C ALA A 158 -7.11 54.68 -27.37
N ASP A 159 -6.73 53.44 -27.04
CA ASP A 159 -6.08 52.52 -27.97
C ASP A 159 -6.63 51.09 -27.83
N ARG A 160 -6.84 50.42 -28.97
CA ARG A 160 -7.41 49.06 -29.05
C ARG A 160 -6.36 47.95 -29.19
N GLY A 161 -5.11 48.32 -29.43
CA GLY A 161 -3.97 47.42 -29.55
C GLY A 161 -3.20 47.23 -28.23
N TYR A 162 -3.48 48.03 -27.20
CA TYR A 162 -2.82 47.95 -25.90
C TYR A 162 -3.79 47.92 -24.73
N TYR A 163 -3.34 47.34 -23.63
CA TYR A 163 -4.01 47.41 -22.32
C TYR A 163 -2.96 47.63 -21.24
N VAL A 164 -3.39 48.13 -20.08
CA VAL A 164 -2.53 48.26 -18.91
C VAL A 164 -2.67 47.00 -18.06
N ASP A 165 -1.57 46.29 -17.86
CA ASP A 165 -1.51 45.15 -16.95
C ASP A 165 -1.10 45.66 -15.56
N MET A 166 -2.05 45.66 -14.64
CA MET A 166 -1.88 45.91 -13.20
C MET A 166 -2.26 44.67 -12.39
N ILE A 167 -2.26 43.48 -13.01
CA ILE A 167 -2.38 42.20 -12.31
C ILE A 167 -1.03 41.50 -12.23
N GLY A 168 -0.22 41.52 -13.29
CA GLY A 168 1.04 40.77 -13.33
C GLY A 168 0.83 39.25 -13.14
N ASP A 169 1.78 38.57 -12.50
CA ASP A 169 1.70 37.11 -12.25
C ASP A 169 0.68 36.72 -11.16
N PHE A 170 0.07 37.70 -10.49
CA PHE A 170 -0.92 37.48 -9.43
C PHE A 170 -2.19 36.76 -9.91
N ALA A 171 -2.50 36.78 -11.22
CA ALA A 171 -3.67 36.09 -11.78
C ALA A 171 -3.68 34.57 -11.57
N THR A 172 -2.54 33.98 -11.16
CA THR A 172 -2.36 32.52 -11.02
C THR A 172 -2.16 32.05 -9.58
N LEU A 173 -2.25 32.96 -8.59
CA LEU A 173 -2.07 32.62 -7.18
C LEU A 173 -3.39 32.12 -6.58
N TYR A 174 -3.32 30.96 -5.93
CA TYR A 174 -4.39 30.55 -5.02
C TYR A 174 -4.49 31.55 -3.87
N THR A 175 -5.70 31.86 -3.41
CA THR A 175 -5.88 32.49 -2.10
C THR A 175 -5.32 31.56 -1.02
N GLN A 176 -4.97 32.10 0.15
CA GLN A 176 -4.44 31.28 1.24
C GLN A 176 -5.39 30.14 1.62
N ASP A 177 -6.70 30.39 1.62
CA ASP A 177 -7.73 29.38 1.87
C ASP A 177 -7.77 28.32 0.76
N ALA A 178 -7.80 28.74 -0.52
CA ALA A 178 -7.79 27.81 -1.65
C ALA A 178 -6.50 26.97 -1.71
N PHE A 179 -5.37 27.54 -1.30
CA PHE A 179 -4.11 26.82 -1.15
C PHE A 179 -4.18 25.79 -0.03
N SER A 180 -4.76 26.16 1.12
CA SER A 180 -4.97 25.25 2.25
C SER A 180 -5.86 24.06 1.87
N ASP A 181 -6.96 24.31 1.17
CA ASP A 181 -7.84 23.26 0.63
C ASP A 181 -7.08 22.33 -0.32
N ARG A 182 -6.23 22.91 -1.18
CA ARG A 182 -5.41 22.13 -2.10
C ARG A 182 -4.39 21.26 -1.37
N VAL A 183 -3.76 21.78 -0.33
CA VAL A 183 -2.84 21.01 0.53
C VAL A 183 -3.58 19.86 1.22
N GLN A 184 -4.82 20.08 1.68
CA GLN A 184 -5.65 19.04 2.28
C GLN A 184 -5.91 17.89 1.31
N GLU A 185 -6.38 18.19 0.09
CA GLU A 185 -6.67 17.20 -0.94
C GLU A 185 -5.46 16.33 -1.27
N ILE A 186 -4.32 16.98 -1.52
CA ILE A 186 -3.06 16.30 -1.86
C ILE A 186 -2.59 15.43 -0.68
N SER A 187 -2.64 15.98 0.54
CA SER A 187 -2.24 15.27 1.76
C SER A 187 -3.09 14.01 1.96
N PHE A 188 -4.40 14.09 1.76
CA PHE A 188 -5.30 12.94 1.86
C PHE A 188 -4.93 11.83 0.86
N GLY A 189 -4.69 12.19 -0.41
CA GLY A 189 -4.28 11.25 -1.45
C GLY A 189 -2.96 10.54 -1.11
N ILE A 190 -1.95 11.30 -0.70
CA ILE A 190 -0.64 10.75 -0.29
C ILE A 190 -0.78 9.83 0.91
N LEU A 191 -1.54 10.24 1.94
CA LEU A 191 -1.75 9.44 3.14
C LEU A 191 -2.46 8.12 2.86
N ILE A 192 -3.45 8.09 1.96
CA ILE A 192 -4.09 6.84 1.53
C ILE A 192 -3.07 5.89 0.89
N ILE A 193 -2.26 6.40 -0.04
CA ILE A 193 -1.25 5.62 -0.76
C ILE A 193 -0.21 5.03 0.21
N LEU A 194 0.12 5.73 1.30
CA LEU A 194 1.10 5.25 2.29
C LEU A 194 0.49 4.35 3.37
N LEU A 195 -0.65 4.75 3.96
CA LEU A 195 -1.22 4.07 5.13
C LEU A 195 -1.86 2.72 4.76
N ILE A 196 -2.53 2.60 3.62
CA ILE A 196 -3.19 1.35 3.23
C ILE A 196 -2.16 0.21 3.06
N PRO A 197 -1.06 0.37 2.28
CA PRO A 197 -0.02 -0.65 2.19
C PRO A 197 0.66 -0.91 3.52
N LEU A 198 0.96 0.13 4.32
CA LEU A 198 1.61 -0.02 5.62
C LEU A 198 0.77 -0.87 6.59
N VAL A 199 -0.53 -0.55 6.72
CA VAL A 199 -1.48 -1.33 7.52
C VAL A 199 -1.56 -2.76 6.98
N ARG A 200 -1.52 -2.97 5.67
CA ARG A 200 -1.56 -4.32 5.10
C ARG A 200 -0.31 -5.11 5.45
N VAL A 201 0.88 -4.60 5.14
CA VAL A 201 2.18 -5.28 5.34
C VAL A 201 2.38 -5.64 6.81
N THR A 202 2.08 -4.71 7.72
CA THR A 202 2.22 -4.94 9.16
C THR A 202 1.28 -6.03 9.67
N ASN A 203 0.04 -6.09 9.16
CA ASN A 203 -0.93 -7.11 9.58
C ASN A 203 -0.67 -8.48 8.93
N VAL A 204 -0.12 -8.54 7.72
CA VAL A 204 0.36 -9.79 7.10
C VAL A 204 1.50 -10.37 7.93
N ARG A 205 2.51 -9.55 8.30
CA ARG A 205 3.61 -9.98 9.19
C ARG A 205 3.10 -10.49 10.55
N LYS A 206 2.04 -9.88 11.08
CA LYS A 206 1.39 -10.30 12.33
C LYS A 206 0.47 -11.51 12.18
N GLY A 207 0.31 -12.08 10.98
CA GLY A 207 -0.56 -13.25 10.71
C GLY A 207 -2.06 -12.93 10.78
N LYS A 208 -2.44 -11.64 10.74
CA LYS A 208 -3.84 -11.19 10.86
C LYS A 208 -4.54 -11.11 9.50
N PHE A 209 -3.79 -11.01 8.40
CA PHE A 209 -4.30 -10.97 7.04
C PHE A 209 -3.46 -11.85 6.12
N ALA A 210 -4.09 -12.43 5.11
CA ALA A 210 -3.38 -13.00 3.97
C ALA A 210 -2.67 -11.90 3.16
N PRO A 211 -1.52 -12.17 2.53
CA PRO A 211 -0.94 -11.24 1.56
C PRO A 211 -1.89 -11.05 0.37
N ALA A 212 -2.38 -9.82 0.16
CA ALA A 212 -3.16 -9.47 -1.03
C ALA A 212 -2.23 -8.99 -2.17
N PHE A 213 -1.17 -8.28 -1.78
CA PHE A 213 -0.05 -7.92 -2.64
C PHE A 213 1.12 -8.83 -2.25
N PHE A 214 1.72 -9.52 -3.23
CA PHE A 214 2.83 -10.47 -3.06
C PHE A 214 2.49 -11.71 -2.20
N PRO A 215 1.58 -12.60 -2.65
CA PRO A 215 1.25 -13.85 -1.94
C PRO A 215 2.49 -14.67 -1.58
N MET A 216 3.51 -14.69 -2.44
CA MET A 216 4.79 -15.37 -2.20
C MET A 216 5.59 -14.87 -0.99
N ARG A 217 5.24 -13.71 -0.43
CA ARG A 217 5.86 -13.16 0.79
C ARG A 217 5.22 -13.65 2.08
N ASP A 218 4.24 -14.56 2.02
CA ASP A 218 3.68 -15.16 3.23
C ASP A 218 4.78 -15.86 4.05
N PRO A 219 4.91 -15.57 5.36
CA PRO A 219 5.91 -16.21 6.22
C PRO A 219 5.62 -17.68 6.50
N MET A 220 4.44 -18.20 6.18
CA MET A 220 4.06 -19.60 6.33
C MET A 220 4.15 -20.38 5.01
N LEU A 221 4.39 -19.72 3.89
CA LEU A 221 4.70 -20.41 2.64
C LEU A 221 6.18 -20.85 2.61
N PRO A 222 6.47 -21.97 1.93
CA PRO A 222 7.83 -22.38 1.62
C PRO A 222 8.60 -21.28 0.86
N LYS A 223 9.88 -21.12 1.17
CA LYS A 223 10.79 -20.16 0.50
C LYS A 223 11.83 -20.83 -0.37
N ASN A 224 12.07 -22.12 -0.16
CA ASN A 224 13.01 -22.93 -0.90
C ASN A 224 12.46 -24.36 -1.10
N ASP A 225 13.12 -25.12 -1.96
CA ASP A 225 12.66 -26.44 -2.37
C ASP A 225 12.73 -27.46 -1.21
N LEU A 226 13.67 -27.30 -0.28
CA LEU A 226 13.75 -28.11 0.95
C LEU A 226 12.51 -27.94 1.81
N GLU A 227 12.11 -26.70 2.10
CA GLU A 227 10.90 -26.41 2.89
C GLU A 227 9.64 -26.95 2.21
N LEU A 228 9.54 -26.81 0.88
CA LEU A 228 8.39 -27.29 0.13
C LEU A 228 8.31 -28.81 0.14
N TRP A 229 9.44 -29.49 -0.02
CA TRP A 229 9.56 -30.94 0.05
C TRP A 229 9.20 -31.44 1.46
N CYS A 230 9.76 -30.82 2.51
CA CYS A 230 9.42 -31.15 3.90
C CYS A 230 7.98 -30.81 4.27
N ALA A 231 7.36 -29.78 3.71
CA ALA A 231 5.93 -29.53 3.91
C ALA A 231 5.06 -30.65 3.30
N SER A 232 5.56 -31.28 2.25
CA SER A 232 4.85 -32.33 1.50
C SER A 232 4.83 -33.67 2.23
N THR A 233 5.84 -33.97 3.06
CA THR A 233 5.89 -35.20 3.87
C THR A 233 4.72 -35.31 4.85
N TYR A 234 4.25 -34.18 5.40
CA TYR A 234 3.11 -34.14 6.32
C TYR A 234 1.81 -33.59 5.69
N ALA A 235 1.71 -33.57 4.36
CA ALA A 235 0.53 -33.05 3.67
C ALA A 235 -0.76 -33.78 4.08
N ILE A 236 -0.73 -35.11 4.22
CA ILE A 236 -1.88 -35.93 4.66
C ILE A 236 -2.40 -35.46 6.03
N TRP A 237 -1.48 -35.19 6.97
CA TRP A 237 -1.83 -34.67 8.29
C TRP A 237 -2.46 -33.29 8.18
N SER A 238 -1.91 -32.39 7.36
CA SER A 238 -2.42 -31.02 7.23
C SER A 238 -3.86 -30.95 6.72
N TYR A 239 -4.29 -31.90 5.89
CA TYR A 239 -5.68 -32.03 5.43
C TYR A 239 -6.56 -32.91 6.32
N SER A 240 -5.99 -33.58 7.33
CA SER A 240 -6.76 -34.46 8.23
C SER A 240 -7.67 -33.68 9.19
N PHE A 241 -7.44 -32.38 9.38
CA PHE A 241 -8.18 -31.54 10.32
C PHE A 241 -8.86 -30.39 9.59
N THR A 242 -10.17 -30.22 9.79
CA THR A 242 -10.94 -29.14 9.18
C THR A 242 -10.56 -27.75 9.69
N SER A 243 -9.87 -27.69 10.83
CA SER A 243 -9.32 -26.44 11.37
C SER A 243 -8.05 -26.00 10.66
N LEU A 244 -7.34 -26.91 9.98
CA LEU A 244 -6.14 -26.59 9.24
C LEU A 244 -6.50 -26.16 7.81
N GLU A 245 -5.65 -25.32 7.25
CA GLU A 245 -5.80 -24.83 5.88
C GLU A 245 -5.13 -25.78 4.86
N GLY A 246 -4.19 -26.59 5.33
CA GLY A 246 -3.53 -27.63 4.55
C GLY A 246 -2.17 -27.23 4.00
N TRP A 247 -1.69 -28.06 3.08
CA TRP A 247 -0.46 -27.84 2.32
C TRP A 247 -0.62 -26.65 1.35
N PRO A 248 0.43 -25.84 1.09
CA PRO A 248 1.83 -26.01 1.46
C PRO A 248 2.26 -25.27 2.73
N LEU A 249 1.32 -24.84 3.59
CA LEU A 249 1.65 -23.98 4.71
C LEU A 249 2.46 -24.73 5.78
N MET A 250 3.54 -24.09 6.26
CA MET A 250 4.37 -24.65 7.33
C MET A 250 3.52 -24.89 8.58
N GLY A 251 3.45 -26.14 9.04
CA GLY A 251 2.57 -26.51 10.15
C GLY A 251 1.06 -26.43 9.84
N GLY A 252 0.68 -26.41 8.55
CA GLY A 252 -0.67 -26.63 8.03
C GLY A 252 -1.66 -25.46 8.14
N SER A 253 -1.25 -24.28 8.62
CA SER A 253 -2.15 -23.12 8.72
C SER A 253 -1.38 -21.81 8.88
N HIS A 254 -2.05 -20.69 8.63
CA HIS A 254 -1.52 -19.37 8.99
C HIS A 254 -1.56 -19.13 10.51
N ARG A 255 -0.81 -18.11 10.95
CA ARG A 255 -0.66 -17.71 12.36
C ARG A 255 -1.83 -16.86 12.87
N SER A 256 -3.04 -17.41 12.86
CA SER A 256 -4.15 -16.79 13.59
C SER A 256 -4.04 -17.08 15.10
N HIS A 257 -4.66 -16.26 15.95
CA HIS A 257 -4.63 -16.48 17.40
C HIS A 257 -5.15 -17.86 17.80
N ALA A 258 -6.29 -18.27 17.22
CA ALA A 258 -6.88 -19.58 17.48
C ALA A 258 -5.96 -20.72 17.03
N GLN A 259 -5.33 -20.59 15.85
CA GLN A 259 -4.40 -21.59 15.34
C GLN A 259 -3.12 -21.70 16.17
N LEU A 260 -2.58 -20.57 16.64
CA LEU A 260 -1.43 -20.55 17.54
C LEU A 260 -1.77 -21.22 18.87
N GLN A 261 -2.93 -20.93 19.44
CA GLN A 261 -3.38 -21.56 20.68
C GLN A 261 -3.56 -23.07 20.50
N ALA A 262 -4.30 -23.50 19.47
CA ALA A 262 -4.51 -24.92 19.17
C ALA A 262 -3.20 -25.67 18.91
N SER A 263 -2.25 -25.05 18.21
CA SER A 263 -0.95 -25.68 17.93
C SER A 263 -0.07 -25.77 19.17
N ARG A 264 -0.11 -24.77 20.07
CA ARG A 264 0.57 -24.83 21.37
C ARG A 264 -0.03 -25.92 22.25
N SER A 265 -1.35 -25.98 22.38
CA SER A 265 -2.03 -27.07 23.09
C SER A 265 -1.66 -28.43 22.51
N GLY A 266 -1.68 -28.59 21.18
CA GLY A 266 -1.26 -29.85 20.54
C GLY A 266 0.20 -30.23 20.82
N LEU A 267 1.13 -29.26 20.80
CA LEU A 267 2.53 -29.50 21.13
C LEU A 267 2.71 -29.91 22.60
N THR A 268 2.05 -29.22 23.53
CA THR A 268 2.19 -29.51 24.96
C THR A 268 1.45 -30.78 25.37
N GLU A 269 0.16 -30.91 25.02
CA GLU A 269 -0.69 -32.00 25.50
C GLU A 269 -0.38 -33.36 24.84
N GLN A 270 0.04 -33.38 23.57
CA GLN A 270 0.28 -34.63 22.85
C GLN A 270 1.76 -35.03 22.77
N TRP A 271 2.66 -34.06 22.90
CA TRP A 271 4.09 -34.28 22.70
C TRP A 271 4.97 -33.83 23.87
N ASP A 272 4.40 -33.21 24.91
CA ASP A 272 5.14 -32.62 26.02
C ASP A 272 6.19 -31.59 25.55
N ILE A 273 5.83 -30.83 24.51
CA ILE A 273 6.67 -29.78 23.91
C ILE A 273 6.16 -28.41 24.35
N ASP A 274 6.96 -27.72 25.14
CA ASP A 274 6.72 -26.39 25.69
C ASP A 274 7.78 -25.36 25.29
N SER A 275 8.94 -25.81 24.80
CA SER A 275 10.10 -25.00 24.46
C SER A 275 10.79 -25.49 23.19
N ALA A 276 11.66 -24.64 22.63
CA ALA A 276 12.47 -25.01 21.48
C ALA A 276 13.35 -26.24 21.78
N GLU A 277 13.92 -26.30 22.98
CA GLU A 277 14.80 -27.40 23.40
C GLU A 277 14.05 -28.73 23.50
N SER A 278 12.92 -28.77 24.22
CA SER A 278 12.11 -29.99 24.35
C SER A 278 11.60 -30.45 22.98
N GLY A 279 11.19 -29.51 22.13
CA GLY A 279 10.75 -29.81 20.77
C GLY A 279 11.84 -30.37 19.86
N LEU A 280 13.04 -29.77 19.85
CA LEU A 280 14.17 -30.27 19.06
C LEU A 280 14.64 -31.64 19.56
N LYS A 281 14.65 -31.86 20.88
CA LYS A 281 14.96 -33.17 21.46
C LYS A 281 13.98 -34.25 20.98
N THR A 282 12.69 -33.95 20.94
CA THR A 282 11.66 -34.88 20.42
C THR A 282 11.87 -35.17 18.93
N VAL A 283 12.14 -34.14 18.11
CA VAL A 283 12.46 -34.30 16.68
C VAL A 283 13.70 -35.18 16.48
N HIS A 284 14.76 -34.93 17.25
CA HIS A 284 15.98 -35.74 17.20
C HIS A 284 15.74 -37.17 17.67
N SER A 285 14.88 -37.39 18.66
CA SER A 285 14.52 -38.75 19.10
C SER A 285 13.83 -39.54 17.99
N LEU A 286 12.83 -38.94 17.32
CA LEU A 286 12.13 -39.55 16.19
C LEU A 286 13.08 -39.83 15.03
N THR A 287 14.04 -38.94 14.77
CA THR A 287 14.94 -39.06 13.61
C THR A 287 16.08 -40.04 13.87
N ASN A 288 16.76 -39.93 15.01
CA ASN A 288 17.94 -40.72 15.33
C ASN A 288 17.62 -42.19 15.59
N TYR A 289 16.38 -42.51 15.96
CA TYR A 289 15.91 -43.89 16.07
C TYR A 289 16.06 -44.62 14.73
N HIS A 290 15.53 -44.04 13.66
CA HIS A 290 15.57 -44.60 12.29
C HIS A 290 16.95 -44.49 11.62
N ILE A 291 17.83 -43.61 12.11
CA ILE A 291 19.24 -43.63 11.69
C ILE A 291 19.92 -44.94 12.14
N ARG A 292 19.54 -45.47 13.32
CA ARG A 292 20.15 -46.67 13.91
C ARG A 292 19.51 -47.96 13.45
N ASP A 293 18.20 -47.95 13.19
CA ASP A 293 17.45 -49.11 12.71
C ASP A 293 16.66 -48.74 11.44
N ALA A 294 17.26 -48.97 10.28
CA ALA A 294 16.70 -48.58 8.98
C ALA A 294 15.52 -49.46 8.52
N SER A 295 15.12 -50.47 9.30
CA SER A 295 14.07 -51.44 8.94
C SER A 295 12.82 -51.33 9.82
N ASP A 296 12.67 -50.29 10.65
CA ASP A 296 11.47 -50.11 11.46
C ASP A 296 10.24 -49.88 10.56
N PRO A 297 9.19 -50.72 10.67
CA PRO A 297 7.95 -50.51 9.94
C PRO A 297 7.29 -49.14 10.19
N ASP A 298 7.55 -48.45 11.31
CA ASP A 298 6.96 -47.15 11.68
C ASP A 298 7.76 -45.91 11.19
N ALA A 299 8.86 -46.11 10.44
CA ALA A 299 9.77 -45.04 10.03
C ALA A 299 9.11 -43.85 9.31
N GLY A 300 8.24 -44.11 8.33
CA GLY A 300 7.54 -43.07 7.58
C GLY A 300 6.55 -42.30 8.44
N TRP A 301 5.90 -42.96 9.41
CA TRP A 301 5.01 -42.30 10.36
C TRP A 301 5.78 -41.35 11.29
N ASP A 302 6.91 -41.77 11.82
CA ASP A 302 7.71 -40.98 12.75
C ASP A 302 8.44 -39.83 12.08
N LEU A 303 9.08 -40.06 10.93
CA LEU A 303 9.85 -39.03 10.23
C LEU A 303 8.94 -37.94 9.62
N CYS A 304 7.74 -38.29 9.15
CA CYS A 304 6.73 -37.32 8.75
C CYS A 304 6.23 -36.49 9.95
N ARG A 305 6.11 -37.08 11.15
CA ARG A 305 5.78 -36.32 12.37
C ARG A 305 6.93 -35.42 12.81
N ALA A 306 8.18 -35.85 12.66
CA ALA A 306 9.34 -35.01 12.96
C ALA A 306 9.35 -33.72 12.11
N THR A 307 9.11 -33.84 10.80
CA THR A 307 8.96 -32.67 9.91
C THR A 307 7.71 -31.83 10.21
N GLN A 308 6.59 -32.47 10.55
CA GLN A 308 5.39 -31.77 11.01
C GLN A 308 5.66 -30.92 12.28
N LEU A 309 6.33 -31.48 13.28
CA LEU A 309 6.66 -30.81 14.53
C LEU A 309 7.54 -29.58 14.31
N LEU A 310 8.56 -29.68 13.43
CA LEU A 310 9.37 -28.53 13.02
C LEU A 310 8.51 -27.39 12.45
N GLY A 311 7.56 -27.73 11.57
CA GLY A 311 6.63 -26.75 10.99
C GLY A 311 5.72 -26.12 12.04
N MET A 312 5.24 -26.90 13.01
CA MET A 312 4.43 -26.41 14.12
C MET A 312 5.23 -25.52 15.08
N MET A 313 6.46 -25.89 15.43
CA MET A 313 7.35 -25.09 16.28
C MET A 313 7.70 -23.75 15.62
N TYR A 314 8.01 -23.77 14.32
CA TYR A 314 8.18 -22.54 13.55
C TYR A 314 6.91 -21.70 13.57
N LYS A 315 5.74 -22.30 13.31
CA LYS A 315 4.44 -21.60 13.37
C LYS A 315 4.23 -20.93 14.73
N CYS A 316 4.53 -21.61 15.83
CA CYS A 316 4.42 -21.10 17.20
C CYS A 316 5.54 -20.15 17.64
N ARG A 317 6.53 -19.88 16.77
CA ARG A 317 7.71 -19.05 17.02
C ARG A 317 8.62 -19.58 18.14
N MET A 318 8.67 -20.90 18.28
CA MET A 318 9.60 -21.57 19.20
C MET A 318 10.99 -21.65 18.58
N ILE A 319 11.05 -21.88 17.26
CA ILE A 319 12.28 -21.85 16.46
C ILE A 319 12.16 -20.80 15.36
N ASP A 320 13.30 -20.28 14.92
CA ASP A 320 13.39 -19.44 13.74
C ASP A 320 13.42 -20.27 12.45
N ARG A 321 13.38 -19.60 11.30
CA ARG A 321 13.35 -20.27 10.00
C ARG A 321 14.67 -20.98 9.68
N LYS A 322 15.79 -20.40 10.10
CA LYS A 322 17.12 -20.97 9.85
C LYS A 322 17.27 -22.32 10.57
N THR A 323 16.90 -22.36 11.86
CA THR A 323 16.89 -23.58 12.67
C THR A 323 15.93 -24.61 12.08
N MET A 324 14.74 -24.17 11.62
CA MET A 324 13.79 -25.05 10.95
C MET A 324 14.39 -25.68 9.68
N ASP A 325 15.08 -24.91 8.83
CA ASP A 325 15.69 -25.41 7.59
C ASP A 325 16.84 -26.39 7.86
N GLU A 326 17.70 -26.08 8.84
CA GLU A 326 18.79 -26.97 9.28
C GLU A 326 18.25 -28.33 9.74
N GLU A 327 17.24 -28.30 10.62
CA GLU A 327 16.63 -29.52 11.14
C GLU A 327 15.79 -30.25 10.09
N TYR A 328 15.13 -29.52 9.19
CA TYR A 328 14.47 -30.13 8.05
C TYR A 328 15.42 -30.92 7.19
N SER A 329 16.57 -30.35 6.87
CA SER A 329 17.59 -31.04 6.10
C SER A 329 18.00 -32.35 6.76
N ARG A 330 18.24 -32.34 8.08
CA ARG A 330 18.60 -33.53 8.86
C ARG A 330 17.55 -34.64 8.72
N VAL A 331 16.27 -34.33 8.89
CA VAL A 331 15.20 -35.33 8.78
C VAL A 331 14.99 -35.78 7.34
N ALA A 332 15.00 -34.83 6.39
CA ALA A 332 14.70 -35.08 4.99
C ALA A 332 15.73 -36.01 4.32
N VAL A 333 17.01 -35.88 4.67
CA VAL A 333 18.06 -36.79 4.21
C VAL A 333 17.84 -38.23 4.69
N VAL A 334 17.34 -38.42 5.92
CA VAL A 334 17.01 -39.76 6.44
C VAL A 334 15.81 -40.34 5.69
N ILE A 335 14.77 -39.54 5.47
CA ILE A 335 13.60 -39.96 4.68
C ILE A 335 14.01 -40.39 3.26
N GLN A 336 14.82 -39.58 2.55
CA GLN A 336 15.24 -39.88 1.18
C GLN A 336 16.18 -41.10 1.10
N ARG A 337 16.93 -41.39 2.18
CA ARG A 337 17.76 -42.60 2.30
C ARG A 337 16.91 -43.86 2.43
N ASP A 338 15.88 -43.82 3.28
CA ASP A 338 15.11 -45.01 3.66
C ASP A 338 13.96 -45.32 2.69
N PHE A 339 13.48 -44.32 1.97
CA PHE A 339 12.38 -44.46 1.02
C PHE A 339 12.81 -44.12 -0.41
N PRO A 340 12.45 -44.93 -1.43
CA PRO A 340 12.81 -44.67 -2.82
C PRO A 340 11.88 -43.68 -3.54
N SER A 341 10.70 -43.36 -2.96
CA SER A 341 9.70 -42.51 -3.61
C SER A 341 8.66 -41.96 -2.62
N TRP A 342 7.88 -40.96 -3.07
CA TRP A 342 6.72 -40.45 -2.35
C TRP A 342 5.70 -41.56 -2.06
N GLU A 343 5.50 -42.49 -2.99
CA GLU A 343 4.58 -43.61 -2.82
C GLU A 343 5.02 -44.50 -1.65
N SER A 344 6.28 -44.93 -1.64
CA SER A 344 6.82 -45.76 -0.56
C SER A 344 6.76 -45.07 0.81
N LEU A 345 7.08 -43.76 0.88
CA LEU A 345 6.95 -42.99 2.12
C LEU A 345 5.49 -42.90 2.59
N THR A 346 4.57 -42.57 1.69
CA THR A 346 3.16 -42.32 2.06
C THR A 346 2.41 -43.60 2.42
N ASP A 347 2.74 -44.72 1.78
CA ASP A 347 2.20 -46.03 2.12
C ASP A 347 2.68 -46.45 3.52
N ASN A 348 3.99 -46.35 3.78
CA ASN A 348 4.54 -46.65 5.10
C ASN A 348 3.99 -45.72 6.20
N TYR A 349 3.80 -44.43 5.90
CA TYR A 349 3.13 -43.49 6.80
C TYR A 349 1.71 -43.93 7.16
N LEU A 350 0.91 -44.38 6.18
CA LEU A 350 -0.46 -44.83 6.44
C LEU A 350 -0.49 -46.12 7.25
N GLU A 351 0.42 -47.05 7.00
CA GLU A 351 0.56 -48.27 7.79
C GLU A 351 0.97 -47.99 9.24
N GLY A 352 1.98 -47.14 9.44
CA GLY A 352 2.42 -46.74 10.79
C GLY A 352 1.32 -45.97 11.53
N TYR A 353 0.58 -45.13 10.81
CA TYR A 353 -0.62 -44.49 11.37
C TYR A 353 -1.68 -45.50 11.77
N ALA A 354 -2.01 -46.47 10.92
CA ALA A 354 -2.99 -47.51 11.21
C ALA A 354 -2.61 -48.29 12.48
N ARG A 355 -1.35 -48.73 12.58
CA ARG A 355 -0.83 -49.38 13.79
C ARG A 355 -0.97 -48.49 15.03
N TRP A 356 -0.65 -47.20 14.91
CA TRP A 356 -0.80 -46.27 16.03
C TRP A 356 -2.27 -46.08 16.44
N ILE A 357 -3.17 -45.82 15.49
CA ILE A 357 -4.56 -45.48 15.82
C ILE A 357 -5.33 -46.65 16.40
N HIS A 358 -5.05 -47.89 15.96
CA HIS A 358 -5.63 -49.10 16.56
C HIS A 358 -5.23 -49.30 18.03
N ARG A 359 -4.10 -48.74 18.48
CA ARG A 359 -3.66 -48.80 19.89
C ARG A 359 -4.36 -47.79 20.78
N VAL A 360 -4.87 -46.68 20.22
CA VAL A 360 -5.31 -45.52 21.00
C VAL A 360 -6.78 -45.13 20.81
N ALA A 361 -7.47 -45.70 19.83
CA ALA A 361 -8.87 -45.39 19.53
C ALA A 361 -9.72 -46.67 19.43
N GLU A 362 -11.02 -46.52 19.64
CA GLU A 362 -11.98 -47.61 19.47
C GLU A 362 -11.98 -48.13 18.03
N PRO A 363 -12.19 -49.45 17.79
CA PRO A 363 -12.05 -50.04 16.46
C PRO A 363 -12.83 -49.33 15.35
N GLY A 364 -14.09 -48.95 15.61
CA GLY A 364 -14.91 -48.24 14.63
C GLY A 364 -14.44 -46.82 14.31
N GLU A 365 -13.87 -46.10 15.29
CA GLU A 365 -13.28 -44.77 15.07
C GLU A 365 -11.94 -44.88 14.34
N ALA A 366 -11.12 -45.87 14.70
CA ALA A 366 -9.84 -46.15 14.06
C ALA A 366 -10.01 -46.36 12.55
N GLU A 367 -10.93 -47.24 12.15
CA GLU A 367 -11.21 -47.51 10.72
C GLU A 367 -11.67 -46.25 9.96
N GLN A 368 -12.59 -45.47 10.53
CA GLN A 368 -13.06 -44.22 9.91
C GLN A 368 -11.92 -43.22 9.69
N ARG A 369 -10.98 -43.12 10.64
CA ARG A 369 -9.85 -42.20 10.56
C ARG A 369 -8.77 -42.69 9.58
N ILE A 370 -8.55 -44.00 9.47
CA ILE A 370 -7.69 -44.62 8.46
C ILE A 370 -8.25 -44.35 7.06
N GLU A 371 -9.53 -44.67 6.83
CA GLU A 371 -10.22 -44.46 5.54
C GLU A 371 -10.20 -42.98 5.14
N LYS A 372 -10.39 -42.06 6.12
CA LYS A 372 -10.27 -40.62 5.87
C LYS A 372 -8.89 -40.25 5.32
N ARG A 373 -7.81 -40.77 5.91
CA ARG A 373 -6.44 -40.44 5.46
C ARG A 373 -6.07 -41.09 4.13
N GLN A 374 -6.58 -42.29 3.85
CA GLN A 374 -6.46 -42.93 2.54
C GLN A 374 -7.11 -42.06 1.46
N ARG A 375 -8.36 -41.61 1.67
CA ARG A 375 -9.06 -40.69 0.75
C ARG A 375 -8.32 -39.38 0.53
N ILE A 376 -7.72 -38.81 1.59
CA ILE A 376 -6.87 -37.62 1.48
C ILE A 376 -5.66 -37.92 0.58
N LEU A 377 -4.94 -39.01 0.81
CA LEU A 377 -3.77 -39.39 0.00
C LEU A 377 -4.15 -39.56 -1.48
N GLU A 378 -5.23 -40.28 -1.78
CA GLU A 378 -5.73 -40.45 -3.14
C GLU A 378 -6.04 -39.10 -3.80
N HIS A 379 -6.69 -38.20 -3.07
CA HIS A 379 -6.98 -36.87 -3.58
C HIS A 379 -5.70 -36.09 -3.90
N LEU A 380 -4.73 -36.08 -2.98
CA LEU A 380 -3.45 -35.38 -3.14
C LEU A 380 -2.61 -35.94 -4.29
N ARG A 381 -2.62 -37.27 -4.51
CA ARG A 381 -1.92 -37.91 -5.64
C ARG A 381 -2.49 -37.52 -7.01
N ARG A 382 -3.78 -37.17 -7.08
CA ARG A 382 -4.45 -36.74 -8.34
C ARG A 382 -4.21 -35.27 -8.68
N GLN A 383 -3.66 -34.47 -7.76
CA GLN A 383 -3.41 -33.06 -7.99
C GLN A 383 -2.16 -32.86 -8.86
N GLU A 384 -2.33 -32.26 -10.04
CA GLU A 384 -1.22 -31.98 -10.97
C GLU A 384 -0.12 -31.11 -10.34
N ASN A 385 -0.51 -30.14 -9.51
CA ASN A 385 0.41 -29.23 -8.79
C ASN A 385 0.35 -29.46 -7.27
N GLY A 386 0.17 -30.72 -6.85
CA GLY A 386 0.05 -31.12 -5.44
C GLY A 386 1.40 -31.39 -4.75
N PRO A 387 1.38 -31.83 -3.47
CA PRO A 387 2.59 -32.10 -2.68
C PRO A 387 3.52 -33.14 -3.32
N TYR A 388 2.96 -34.12 -4.02
CA TYR A 388 3.72 -35.23 -4.62
C TYR A 388 4.14 -34.99 -6.07
N ALA A 389 3.89 -33.78 -6.62
CA ALA A 389 4.40 -33.37 -7.92
C ALA A 389 5.87 -32.91 -7.87
N ILE A 390 6.41 -32.67 -6.67
CA ILE A 390 7.83 -32.33 -6.46
C ILE A 390 8.66 -33.59 -6.74
N PRO A 391 9.80 -33.52 -7.46
CA PRO A 391 10.65 -34.69 -7.61
C PRO A 391 11.14 -35.20 -6.26
N TRP A 392 11.14 -36.53 -6.12
CA TRP A 392 11.64 -37.20 -4.92
C TRP A 392 13.12 -36.90 -4.68
N ASN A 393 13.93 -37.03 -5.73
CA ASN A 393 15.39 -36.92 -5.68
C ASN A 393 15.86 -35.49 -5.98
N ILE A 394 15.65 -34.57 -5.03
CA ILE A 394 16.29 -33.24 -5.03
C ILE A 394 17.37 -33.17 -3.95
N ASP A 395 18.27 -32.18 -4.04
CA ASP A 395 19.24 -31.95 -2.96
C ASP A 395 18.54 -31.32 -1.75
N LEU A 396 18.53 -32.06 -0.65
CA LEU A 396 17.88 -31.70 0.62
C LEU A 396 18.89 -31.20 1.66
N ARG A 397 20.17 -31.08 1.30
CA ARG A 397 21.22 -30.62 2.22
C ARG A 397 21.12 -29.12 2.42
N TRP A 398 21.18 -28.70 3.68
CA TRP A 398 21.22 -27.32 4.08
C TRP A 398 22.63 -26.92 4.51
N SER A 399 23.02 -25.70 4.18
CA SER A 399 24.27 -25.08 4.57
C SER A 399 24.01 -23.60 4.85
N PRO A 400 24.60 -23.02 5.92
CA PRO A 400 24.38 -21.62 6.26
C PRO A 400 24.96 -20.64 5.22
N HIS A 401 25.82 -21.11 4.32
CA HIS A 401 26.51 -20.30 3.32
C HIS A 401 25.97 -20.49 1.90
N ASP A 402 25.18 -21.55 1.67
CA ASP A 402 24.66 -21.86 0.34
C ASP A 402 23.30 -21.19 0.11
N THR A 403 23.04 -20.79 -1.13
CA THR A 403 21.72 -20.31 -1.52
C THR A 403 20.83 -21.52 -1.81
N PRO A 404 19.74 -21.73 -1.06
CA PRO A 404 18.85 -22.88 -1.28
C PRO A 404 18.21 -22.86 -2.67
N SER A 405 17.99 -24.04 -3.27
CA SER A 405 17.26 -24.14 -4.54
C SER A 405 15.82 -23.62 -4.38
N THR A 406 15.30 -22.97 -5.44
CA THR A 406 13.94 -22.40 -5.48
C THR A 406 13.17 -22.80 -6.73
N THR A 407 13.66 -23.81 -7.43
CA THR A 407 13.18 -24.25 -8.75
C THR A 407 11.73 -24.74 -8.66
N TRP A 408 11.45 -25.60 -7.70
CA TRP A 408 10.13 -26.21 -7.51
C TRP A 408 9.17 -25.28 -6.80
N VAL A 409 9.64 -24.48 -5.86
CA VAL A 409 8.85 -23.39 -5.25
C VAL A 409 8.31 -22.42 -6.30
N LYS A 410 9.15 -21.98 -7.25
CA LYS A 410 8.73 -21.07 -8.32
C LYS A 410 7.83 -21.74 -9.35
N THR A 411 7.89 -23.06 -9.49
CA THR A 411 7.09 -23.81 -10.45
C THR A 411 5.70 -24.14 -9.90
N ILE A 412 5.65 -24.61 -8.65
CA ILE A 412 4.45 -25.19 -8.05
C ILE A 412 3.60 -24.12 -7.36
N LEU A 413 4.20 -23.29 -6.48
CA LEU A 413 3.42 -22.35 -5.66
C LEU A 413 2.51 -21.40 -6.47
N PRO A 414 2.91 -20.84 -7.64
CA PRO A 414 2.03 -19.98 -8.41
C PRO A 414 0.80 -20.69 -8.98
N ARG A 415 0.85 -22.02 -9.11
CA ARG A 415 -0.15 -22.85 -9.77
C ARG A 415 -1.12 -23.50 -8.79
N ILE A 416 -0.86 -23.39 -7.49
CA ILE A 416 -1.76 -23.87 -6.44
C ILE A 416 -3.05 -23.04 -6.51
N HIS A 417 -4.07 -23.61 -7.14
CA HIS A 417 -5.43 -23.10 -7.08
C HIS A 417 -6.04 -23.60 -5.78
N VAL A 418 -6.44 -22.66 -4.93
CA VAL A 418 -7.31 -22.97 -3.80
C VAL A 418 -8.72 -22.92 -4.36
N ASP A 419 -9.28 -24.10 -4.65
CA ASP A 419 -10.68 -24.25 -5.06
C ASP A 419 -11.65 -23.83 -3.93
#